data_AF-A0A938C1F7-F1
#
_entry.id   AF-A0A938C1F7-F1
#
_cell.length_a   1.000
_cell.length_b   1.000
_cell.length_c   1.000
_cell.angle_alpha   90.00
_cell.angle_beta   90.00
_cell.angle_gamma   90.00
#
_symmetry.space_group_name_H-M   'P 1'
#
loop_
_entity.id
_entity.type
_entity.pdbx_description
1 polymer ?
#
loop_
_entity_poly.entity_id
_entity_poly.type
_entity_poly.pdbx_seq_one_letter_code
_entity_poly.pdbx_strand_id
1 'polypeptide(L)'
;MTESLAGRALYLTLHPFTRRELEGRLAAAPFVRRAFDAGAPPRRPAAASIEPRAIVESGLPPVCLAETRRPALWFKGYEQTYLERDVRGLARIGDLVPFRGLLVLAALRTAQVLGMSDLGRDAKLNAATTARYLSLLEASFVVRRLPPFLANRASRLIKSPKLYLADSGLASHLAGIGQSRLEQGDPMRGPLLETYVAQNLAAILDSDWPEARLGYWHVQGRHEVDFVIEAGRDSLAIEVKAAARWDDRDLAGLRAFLDKTPRCRAAFLA
;
A
#
# COMPACT_ATOMS: atom_id res chain seq x y z
N MET A 1 -4.64 -28.56 22.67
CA MET A 1 -5.44 -27.33 22.62
C MET A 1 -4.52 -26.18 23.00
N THR A 2 -4.15 -25.35 22.03
CA THR A 2 -3.44 -24.09 22.29
C THR A 2 -4.45 -23.11 22.88
N GLU A 3 -4.17 -22.65 24.10
CA GLU A 3 -5.00 -21.67 24.80
C GLU A 3 -5.09 -20.38 23.96
N SER A 4 -6.26 -19.73 23.86
CA SER A 4 -6.48 -18.63 22.89
C SER A 4 -5.75 -17.32 23.23
N LEU A 5 -5.07 -17.25 24.38
CA LEU A 5 -4.39 -16.06 24.92
C LEU A 5 -5.24 -14.77 24.89
N ALA A 6 -6.57 -14.88 24.75
CA ALA A 6 -7.47 -13.74 24.67
C ALA A 6 -7.33 -12.89 25.94
N GLY A 7 -7.04 -11.59 25.75
CA GLY A 7 -6.79 -10.64 26.84
C GLY A 7 -5.41 -10.74 27.50
N ARG A 8 -4.53 -11.66 27.07
CA ARG A 8 -3.18 -11.89 27.64
C ARG A 8 -2.03 -11.77 26.64
N ALA A 9 -2.33 -11.53 25.36
CA ALA A 9 -1.34 -11.33 24.32
C ALA A 9 -1.60 -10.03 23.56
N LEU A 10 -0.51 -9.40 23.15
CA LEU A 10 -0.49 -8.30 22.19
C LEU A 10 0.09 -8.85 20.88
N TYR A 11 -0.56 -8.53 19.77
CA TYR A 11 -0.10 -8.89 18.44
C TYR A 11 0.39 -7.63 17.75
N LEU A 12 1.63 -7.67 17.27
CA LEU A 12 2.23 -6.60 16.50
C LEU A 12 2.47 -7.11 15.09
N THR A 13 2.07 -6.32 14.09
CA THR A 13 2.37 -6.60 12.69
C THR A 13 3.75 -6.04 12.36
N LEU A 14 4.63 -6.90 11.87
CA LEU A 14 5.91 -6.46 11.31
C LEU A 14 5.76 -6.25 9.80
N HIS A 15 5.89 -5.00 9.38
CA HIS A 15 5.85 -4.61 7.97
C HIS A 15 7.22 -4.79 7.32
N PRO A 16 7.30 -4.79 5.98
CA PRO A 16 8.56 -4.55 5.28
C PRO A 16 9.21 -3.26 5.79
N PHE A 17 10.55 -3.22 5.77
CA PHE A 17 11.31 -2.06 6.22
C PHE A 17 10.83 -0.80 5.50
N THR A 18 10.55 0.22 6.30
CA THR A 18 10.32 1.57 5.81
C THR A 18 11.61 2.19 5.32
N ARG A 19 11.48 3.14 4.40
CA ARG A 19 12.59 4.00 3.95
C ARG A 19 13.30 4.66 5.14
N ARG A 20 12.54 5.05 6.16
CA ARG A 20 13.05 5.70 7.35
C ARG A 20 13.94 4.77 8.17
N GLU A 21 13.59 3.49 8.30
CA GLU A 21 14.44 2.49 8.95
C GLU A 21 15.72 2.26 8.16
N LEU A 22 15.61 2.08 6.83
CA LEU A 22 16.77 1.88 5.95
C LEU A 22 17.74 3.08 5.95
N GLU A 23 17.22 4.29 6.11
CA GLU A 23 18.02 5.51 6.20
C GLU A 23 18.50 5.83 7.63
N GLY A 24 18.18 4.99 8.62
CA GLY A 24 18.55 5.20 10.03
C GLY A 24 17.89 6.42 10.67
N ARG A 25 16.77 6.90 10.12
CA ARG A 25 16.11 8.16 10.52
C ARG A 25 15.09 7.98 11.63
N LEU A 26 15.33 7.07 12.58
CA LEU A 26 14.35 6.68 13.60
C LEU A 26 14.24 7.63 14.79
N ALA A 27 15.25 8.47 15.04
CA ALA A 27 15.29 9.33 16.23
C ALA A 27 14.29 10.49 16.25
N ALA A 28 13.83 10.99 15.08
CA ALA A 28 12.87 12.10 15.03
C ALA A 28 11.42 11.60 15.20
N ALA A 29 10.38 12.44 15.20
CA ALA A 29 9.02 11.93 14.92
C ALA A 29 8.90 11.50 13.43
N PRO A 30 7.94 10.67 13.01
CA PRO A 30 7.64 10.49 11.59
C PRO A 30 7.09 11.78 10.96
N PHE A 31 7.26 11.94 9.64
CA PHE A 31 6.89 13.19 8.97
C PHE A 31 5.39 13.44 9.02
N VAL A 32 4.56 12.38 8.93
CA VAL A 32 3.11 12.46 9.04
C VAL A 32 2.68 13.06 10.37
N ARG A 33 3.32 12.66 11.48
CA ARG A 33 3.00 13.19 12.81
C ARG A 33 3.37 14.66 12.92
N ARG A 34 4.58 15.03 12.48
CA ARG A 34 5.01 16.44 12.44
C ARG A 34 4.11 17.31 11.57
N ALA A 35 3.74 16.83 10.38
CA ALA A 35 2.90 17.58 9.46
C ALA A 35 1.48 17.77 10.02
N PHE A 36 0.96 16.75 10.71
CA PHE A 36 -0.33 16.84 11.39
C PHE A 36 -0.31 17.83 12.55
N ASP A 37 0.72 17.79 13.40
CA ASP A 37 0.86 18.66 14.57
C ASP A 37 1.16 20.12 14.16
N ALA A 38 2.00 20.33 13.15
CA ALA A 38 2.40 21.67 12.69
C ALA A 38 1.39 22.33 11.74
N GLY A 39 0.46 21.58 11.14
CA GLY A 39 -0.46 22.08 10.12
C GLY A 39 0.24 22.53 8.82
N ALA A 40 1.46 22.07 8.60
CA ALA A 40 2.25 22.38 7.40
C ALA A 40 3.19 21.22 7.06
N PRO A 41 3.43 20.93 5.77
CA PRO A 41 4.42 19.94 5.40
C PRO A 41 5.81 20.37 5.89
N PRO A 42 6.70 19.43 6.24
CA PRO A 42 8.07 19.78 6.58
C PRO A 42 8.70 20.54 5.41
N ARG A 43 9.17 21.77 5.66
CA ARG A 43 9.95 22.55 4.70
C ARG A 43 11.28 21.84 4.46
N ARG A 44 11.31 20.93 3.49
CA ARG A 44 12.56 20.39 2.94
C ARG A 44 12.83 21.05 1.59
N PRO A 45 14.10 21.38 1.26
CA PRO A 45 14.47 21.57 -0.14
C PRO A 45 14.08 20.27 -0.86
N ALA A 46 13.41 20.41 -2.01
CA ALA A 46 12.81 19.34 -2.81
C ALA A 46 13.44 17.98 -2.48
N ALA A 47 12.75 17.16 -1.67
CA ALA A 47 13.24 15.83 -1.38
C ALA A 47 13.47 15.15 -2.73
N ALA A 48 14.67 14.58 -2.94
CA ALA A 48 14.97 13.88 -4.18
C ALA A 48 13.83 12.88 -4.46
N SER A 49 13.35 12.87 -5.71
CA SER A 49 12.35 11.92 -6.20
C SER A 49 12.69 10.52 -5.71
N ILE A 50 11.69 9.73 -5.36
CA ILE A 50 11.92 8.32 -5.06
C ILE A 50 12.44 7.65 -6.33
N GLU A 51 13.66 7.14 -6.26
CA GLU A 51 14.32 6.48 -7.39
C GLU A 51 13.59 5.17 -7.73
N PRO A 52 13.47 4.81 -9.02
CA PRO A 52 12.87 3.53 -9.44
C PRO A 52 13.47 2.32 -8.73
N ARG A 53 14.77 2.37 -8.41
CA ARG A 53 15.47 1.34 -7.65
C ARG A 53 14.83 1.07 -6.28
N ALA A 54 14.51 2.13 -5.52
CA ALA A 54 13.90 1.99 -4.20
C ALA A 54 12.51 1.34 -4.27
N ILE A 55 11.77 1.58 -5.36
CA ILE A 55 10.45 0.98 -5.59
C ILE A 55 10.57 -0.53 -5.83
N VAL A 56 11.55 -0.97 -6.64
CA VAL A 56 11.70 -2.39 -7.00
C VAL A 56 12.44 -3.22 -5.95
N GLU A 57 13.33 -2.61 -5.16
CA GLU A 57 14.03 -3.28 -4.06
C GLU A 57 13.17 -3.30 -2.78
N SER A 58 12.44 -2.22 -2.52
CA SER A 58 11.45 -2.10 -1.45
C SER A 58 11.99 -2.49 -0.06
N GLY A 59 11.18 -3.09 0.83
CA GLY A 59 11.46 -3.22 2.26
C GLY A 59 11.71 -4.64 2.74
N LEU A 60 11.64 -5.67 1.88
CA LEU A 60 11.85 -7.05 2.33
C LEU A 60 13.33 -7.32 2.64
N PRO A 61 13.68 -7.84 3.86
CA PRO A 61 15.03 -7.77 4.40
C PRO A 61 16.14 -8.29 3.49
N PRO A 62 16.03 -9.49 2.88
CA PRO A 62 17.15 -10.00 2.08
C PRO A 62 17.49 -9.14 0.86
N VAL A 63 16.50 -8.39 0.36
CA VAL A 63 16.67 -7.45 -0.76
C VAL A 63 17.12 -6.07 -0.26
N CYS A 64 16.39 -5.49 0.68
CA CYS A 64 16.64 -4.11 1.13
C CYS A 64 17.92 -3.97 1.98
N LEU A 65 18.36 -5.04 2.64
CA LEU A 65 19.62 -5.11 3.39
C LEU A 65 20.80 -5.60 2.53
N ALA A 66 20.59 -5.79 1.22
CA ALA A 66 21.59 -6.27 0.27
C ALA A 66 22.24 -7.63 0.64
N GLU A 67 21.52 -8.48 1.37
CA GLU A 67 21.97 -9.83 1.74
C GLU A 67 21.96 -10.79 0.54
N THR A 68 21.15 -10.51 -0.48
CA THR A 68 21.14 -11.24 -1.76
C THR A 68 21.76 -10.43 -2.90
N ARG A 69 22.64 -11.06 -3.68
CA ARG A 69 23.15 -10.51 -4.94
C ARG A 69 22.21 -10.74 -6.13
N ARG A 70 21.11 -11.48 -5.94
CA ARG A 70 20.15 -11.82 -6.99
C ARG A 70 18.71 -11.56 -6.52
N PRO A 71 18.29 -10.29 -6.35
CA PRO A 71 16.94 -9.95 -5.87
C PRO A 71 15.81 -10.63 -6.66
N ALA A 72 15.91 -10.66 -8.00
CA ALA A 72 14.90 -11.31 -8.84
C ALA A 72 14.76 -12.82 -8.55
N LEU A 73 15.88 -13.51 -8.29
CA LEU A 73 15.87 -14.93 -7.91
C LEU A 73 15.30 -15.11 -6.50
N TRP A 74 15.61 -14.19 -5.59
CA TRP A 74 15.07 -14.20 -4.24
C TRP A 74 13.55 -14.04 -4.25
N PHE A 75 13.00 -13.06 -4.98
CA PHE A 75 11.55 -12.88 -5.09
C PHE A 75 10.84 -14.10 -5.71
N LYS A 76 11.45 -14.73 -6.72
CA LYS A 76 10.94 -15.98 -7.30
C LYS A 76 10.88 -17.09 -6.24
N GLY A 77 11.94 -17.21 -5.44
CA GLY A 77 11.98 -18.15 -4.32
C GLY A 77 10.91 -17.84 -3.28
N TYR A 78 10.77 -16.57 -2.90
CA TYR A 78 9.74 -16.08 -1.98
C TYR A 78 8.34 -16.44 -2.46
N GLU A 79 7.99 -16.12 -3.71
CA GLU A 79 6.70 -16.47 -4.33
C GLU A 79 6.44 -17.97 -4.25
N GLN A 80 7.43 -18.79 -4.64
CA GLN A 80 7.30 -20.25 -4.59
C GLN A 80 7.08 -20.75 -3.16
N THR A 81 7.90 -20.32 -2.21
CA THR A 81 7.78 -20.77 -0.82
C THR A 81 6.47 -20.33 -0.18
N TYR A 82 6.02 -19.10 -0.46
CA TYR A 82 4.74 -18.58 0.02
C TYR A 82 3.57 -19.43 -0.51
N LEU A 83 3.52 -19.68 -1.82
CA LEU A 83 2.45 -20.47 -2.44
C LEU A 83 2.47 -21.92 -1.97
N GLU A 84 3.65 -22.55 -1.91
CA GLU A 84 3.75 -23.98 -1.64
C GLU A 84 3.67 -24.34 -0.16
N ARG A 85 4.11 -23.46 0.74
CA ARG A 85 4.17 -23.71 2.19
C ARG A 85 3.08 -22.97 2.94
N ASP A 86 3.05 -21.65 2.84
CA ASP A 86 2.19 -20.81 3.68
C ASP A 86 0.73 -20.94 3.27
N VAL A 87 0.45 -20.77 1.98
CA VAL A 87 -0.92 -20.81 1.44
C VAL A 87 -1.54 -22.20 1.59
N ARG A 88 -0.79 -23.27 1.33
CA ARG A 88 -1.26 -24.64 1.55
C ARG A 88 -1.54 -24.92 3.03
N GLY A 89 -0.67 -24.45 3.92
CA GLY A 89 -0.82 -24.61 5.37
C GLY A 89 -2.03 -23.86 5.94
N LEU A 90 -2.26 -22.63 5.49
CA LEU A 90 -3.32 -21.76 6.03
C LEU A 90 -4.74 -22.16 5.59
N ALA A 91 -4.89 -22.67 4.37
CA ALA A 91 -6.23 -22.78 3.77
C ALA A 91 -6.50 -24.08 3.00
N ARG A 92 -5.60 -25.07 3.06
CA ARG A 92 -5.71 -26.34 2.32
C ARG A 92 -6.14 -26.14 0.87
N ILE A 93 -5.57 -25.12 0.22
CA ILE A 93 -5.89 -24.82 -1.18
C ILE A 93 -5.39 -25.97 -2.03
N GLY A 94 -6.30 -26.68 -2.70
CA GLY A 94 -5.97 -27.80 -3.57
C GLY A 94 -5.20 -27.36 -4.80
N ASP A 95 -5.75 -26.41 -5.57
CA ASP A 95 -5.12 -25.88 -6.78
C ASP A 95 -4.53 -24.48 -6.55
N LEU A 96 -3.21 -24.40 -6.62
CA LEU A 96 -2.45 -23.16 -6.45
C LEU A 96 -2.39 -22.32 -7.72
N VAL A 97 -2.64 -22.89 -8.91
CA VAL A 97 -2.58 -22.17 -10.18
C VAL A 97 -3.55 -20.99 -10.23
N PRO A 98 -4.86 -21.14 -9.93
CA PRO A 98 -5.78 -20.00 -9.92
C PRO A 98 -5.51 -19.03 -8.77
N PHE A 99 -4.96 -19.50 -7.65
CA PHE A 99 -4.56 -18.63 -6.55
C PHE A 99 -3.41 -17.71 -6.96
N ARG A 100 -2.36 -18.29 -7.57
CA ARG A 100 -1.24 -17.55 -8.14
C ARG A 100 -1.71 -16.57 -9.22
N GLY A 101 -2.62 -16.98 -10.09
CA GLY A 101 -3.21 -16.10 -11.10
C GLY A 101 -3.88 -14.88 -10.48
N LEU A 102 -4.66 -15.07 -9.42
CA LEU A 102 -5.27 -13.97 -8.68
C LEU A 102 -4.22 -13.05 -8.03
N LEU A 103 -3.16 -13.61 -7.43
CA LEU A 103 -2.06 -12.84 -6.83
C LEU A 103 -1.36 -11.94 -7.87
N VAL A 104 -1.06 -12.49 -9.06
CA VAL A 104 -0.45 -11.70 -10.16
C VAL A 104 -1.40 -10.60 -10.63
N LEU A 105 -2.70 -10.91 -10.80
CA LEU A 105 -3.71 -9.91 -11.17
C LEU A 105 -3.89 -8.82 -10.09
N ALA A 106 -3.75 -9.17 -8.81
CA ALA A 106 -3.74 -8.22 -7.71
C ALA A 106 -2.52 -7.29 -7.80
N ALA A 107 -1.33 -7.81 -8.12
CA ALA A 107 -0.12 -7.02 -8.30
C ALA A 107 -0.23 -6.04 -9.48
N LEU A 108 -0.80 -6.49 -10.60
CA LEU A 108 -1.08 -5.64 -11.78
C LEU A 108 -2.14 -4.56 -11.51
N ARG A 109 -2.90 -4.68 -10.41
CA ARG A 109 -3.96 -3.74 -9.98
C ARG A 109 -3.65 -3.06 -8.65
N THR A 110 -2.39 -3.11 -8.21
CA THR A 110 -1.97 -2.35 -7.02
C THR A 110 -2.26 -0.87 -7.23
N ALA A 111 -2.59 -0.16 -6.15
CA ALA A 111 -3.01 1.24 -6.15
C ALA A 111 -4.32 1.56 -6.91
N GLN A 112 -5.12 0.56 -7.29
CA GLN A 112 -6.40 0.78 -7.98
C GLN A 112 -7.60 0.47 -7.08
N VAL A 113 -8.73 1.14 -7.34
CA VAL A 113 -10.01 0.81 -6.71
C VAL A 113 -10.42 -0.61 -7.10
N LEU A 114 -10.66 -1.45 -6.10
CA LEU A 114 -10.91 -2.87 -6.27
C LEU A 114 -12.29 -3.14 -6.88
N GLY A 115 -12.28 -3.58 -8.13
CA GLY A 115 -13.41 -4.25 -8.78
C GLY A 115 -13.40 -5.75 -8.53
N MET A 116 -14.07 -6.22 -7.47
CA MET A 116 -14.10 -7.66 -7.12
C MET A 116 -14.61 -8.56 -8.24
N SER A 117 -15.66 -8.14 -8.95
CA SER A 117 -16.23 -8.91 -10.07
C SER A 117 -15.27 -9.00 -11.24
N ASP A 118 -14.55 -7.91 -11.56
CA ASP A 118 -13.60 -7.87 -12.67
C ASP A 118 -12.34 -8.69 -12.35
N LEU A 119 -11.87 -8.59 -11.10
CA LEU A 119 -10.76 -9.39 -10.61
C LEU A 119 -11.07 -10.90 -10.68
N GLY A 120 -12.26 -11.32 -10.24
CA GLY A 120 -12.70 -12.70 -10.33
C GLY A 120 -12.85 -13.20 -11.76
N ARG A 121 -13.46 -12.37 -12.64
CA ARG A 121 -13.65 -12.70 -14.06
C ARG A 121 -12.31 -12.98 -14.75
N ASP A 122 -11.33 -12.11 -14.57
CA ASP A 122 -10.03 -12.25 -15.23
C ASP A 122 -9.19 -13.39 -14.63
N ALA A 123 -9.38 -13.66 -13.34
CA ALA A 123 -8.81 -14.84 -12.68
C ALA A 123 -9.53 -16.15 -13.04
N LYS A 124 -10.64 -16.09 -13.81
CA LYS A 124 -11.54 -17.22 -14.10
C LYS A 124 -12.07 -17.90 -12.83
N LEU A 125 -12.36 -17.10 -11.82
CA LEU A 125 -12.87 -17.51 -10.51
C LEU A 125 -14.30 -17.04 -10.30
N ASN A 126 -15.10 -17.84 -9.58
CA ASN A 126 -16.38 -17.37 -9.08
C ASN A 126 -16.19 -16.34 -7.94
N ALA A 127 -17.25 -15.59 -7.61
CA ALA A 127 -17.19 -14.53 -6.61
C ALA A 127 -16.77 -15.01 -5.21
N ALA A 128 -17.27 -16.17 -4.77
CA ALA A 128 -16.95 -16.73 -3.45
C ALA A 128 -15.47 -17.13 -3.35
N THR A 129 -14.92 -17.78 -4.37
CA THR A 129 -13.50 -18.16 -4.42
C THR A 129 -12.61 -16.93 -4.52
N THR A 130 -13.01 -15.93 -5.31
CA THR A 130 -12.27 -14.66 -5.42
C THR A 130 -12.19 -13.95 -4.06
N ALA A 131 -13.33 -13.82 -3.36
CA ALA A 131 -13.39 -13.22 -2.03
C ALA A 131 -12.55 -14.01 -1.00
N ARG A 132 -12.63 -15.34 -1.03
CA ARG A 132 -11.84 -16.21 -0.15
C ARG A 132 -10.34 -16.04 -0.40
N TYR A 133 -9.90 -16.10 -1.65
CA TYR A 133 -8.48 -15.98 -1.99
C TYR A 133 -7.93 -14.59 -1.66
N LEU A 134 -8.67 -13.52 -1.96
CA LEU A 134 -8.25 -12.18 -1.58
C LEU A 134 -8.18 -12.00 -0.05
N SER A 135 -9.14 -12.57 0.69
CA SER A 135 -9.11 -12.55 2.16
C SER A 135 -7.91 -13.33 2.72
N LEU A 136 -7.51 -14.41 2.06
CA LEU A 136 -6.29 -15.15 2.44
C LEU A 136 -5.02 -14.37 2.15
N LEU A 137 -4.93 -13.71 0.99
CA LEU A 137 -3.81 -12.82 0.67
C LEU A 137 -3.66 -11.69 1.70
N GLU A 138 -4.77 -11.13 2.19
CA GLU A 138 -4.75 -10.09 3.21
C GLU A 138 -4.41 -10.64 4.60
N ALA A 139 -5.00 -11.79 4.98
CA ALA A 139 -4.69 -12.46 6.24
C ALA A 139 -3.23 -12.95 6.31
N SER A 140 -2.59 -13.20 5.16
CA SER A 140 -1.17 -13.52 5.06
C SER A 140 -0.28 -12.29 4.83
N PHE A 141 -0.81 -11.07 5.00
CA PHE A 141 -0.06 -9.82 4.87
C PHE A 141 0.61 -9.61 3.49
N VAL A 142 0.08 -10.21 2.42
CA VAL A 142 0.61 -10.04 1.05
C VAL A 142 -0.07 -8.87 0.35
N VAL A 143 -1.36 -8.65 0.63
CA VAL A 143 -2.11 -7.49 0.13
C VAL A 143 -2.73 -6.71 1.29
N ARG A 144 -3.09 -5.46 1.03
CA ARG A 144 -3.82 -4.59 1.93
C ARG A 144 -4.98 -3.94 1.18
N ARG A 145 -6.18 -3.96 1.78
CA ARG A 145 -7.32 -3.18 1.30
C ARG A 145 -7.37 -1.85 2.05
N LEU A 146 -7.20 -0.76 1.33
CA LEU A 146 -7.29 0.59 1.86
C LEU A 146 -8.74 1.08 1.78
N PRO A 147 -9.43 1.29 2.91
CA PRO A 147 -10.84 1.69 2.89
C PRO A 147 -11.00 3.13 2.39
N PRO A 148 -12.14 3.47 1.79
CA PRO A 148 -12.44 4.84 1.43
C PRO A 148 -12.68 5.70 2.69
N PHE A 149 -12.19 6.94 2.64
CA PHE A 149 -12.46 7.97 3.62
C PHE A 149 -13.87 8.55 3.38
N LEU A 150 -14.80 8.21 4.26
CA LEU A 150 -16.20 8.67 4.22
C LEU A 150 -16.65 9.10 5.61
N ALA A 151 -17.50 10.13 5.72
CA ALA A 151 -18.03 10.52 7.03
C ALA A 151 -18.80 9.37 7.73
N ASN A 152 -19.60 8.62 6.97
CA ASN A 152 -20.28 7.44 7.49
C ASN A 152 -19.34 6.22 7.52
N ARG A 153 -19.00 5.78 8.73
CA ARG A 153 -18.14 4.60 8.95
C ARG A 153 -18.73 3.31 8.38
N ALA A 154 -20.05 3.13 8.44
CA ALA A 154 -20.70 1.94 7.88
C ALA A 154 -20.56 1.90 6.35
N SER A 155 -20.66 3.04 5.68
CA SER A 155 -20.45 3.13 4.23
C SER A 155 -19.03 2.76 3.81
N ARG A 156 -18.03 2.97 4.69
CA ARG A 156 -16.63 2.57 4.41
C ARG A 156 -16.46 1.06 4.27
N LEU A 157 -17.32 0.27 4.92
CA LEU A 157 -17.29 -1.20 4.85
C LEU A 157 -17.95 -1.74 3.56
N ILE A 158 -18.82 -0.94 2.95
CA ILE A 158 -19.63 -1.35 1.79
C ILE A 158 -18.97 -0.90 0.48
N LYS A 159 -18.36 0.29 0.48
CA LYS A 159 -17.72 0.86 -0.71
C LYS A 159 -16.40 0.13 -1.00
N SER A 160 -16.10 -0.02 -2.30
CA SER A 160 -14.87 -0.68 -2.75
C SER A 160 -13.64 -0.02 -2.13
N PRO A 161 -12.69 -0.80 -1.59
CA PRO A 161 -11.40 -0.28 -1.16
C PRO A 161 -10.46 -0.07 -2.36
N LYS A 162 -9.35 0.64 -2.16
CA LYS A 162 -8.17 0.51 -3.03
C LYS A 162 -7.39 -0.75 -2.64
N LEU A 163 -6.82 -1.45 -3.61
CA LEU A 163 -5.99 -2.63 -3.38
C LEU A 163 -4.52 -2.26 -3.46
N TYR A 164 -3.72 -2.66 -2.48
CA TYR A 164 -2.26 -2.56 -2.53
C TYR A 164 -1.62 -3.91 -2.26
N LEU A 165 -0.48 -4.16 -2.90
CA LEU A 165 0.46 -5.16 -2.40
C LEU A 165 1.17 -4.58 -1.17
N ALA A 166 1.49 -5.44 -0.20
CA ALA A 166 2.14 -5.02 1.02
C ALA A 166 3.61 -4.57 0.81
N ASP A 167 4.22 -4.97 -0.31
CA ASP A 167 5.57 -4.59 -0.70
C ASP A 167 5.61 -4.26 -2.21
N SER A 168 6.12 -3.08 -2.58
CA SER A 168 6.17 -2.64 -3.97
C SER A 168 7.19 -3.42 -4.80
N GLY A 169 8.23 -3.98 -4.18
CA GLY A 169 9.22 -4.82 -4.84
C GLY A 169 8.61 -6.17 -5.24
N LEU A 170 7.84 -6.77 -4.33
CA LEU A 170 7.04 -7.96 -4.63
C LEU A 170 6.00 -7.68 -5.73
N ALA A 171 5.32 -6.53 -5.66
CA ALA A 171 4.37 -6.11 -6.69
C ALA A 171 5.04 -5.99 -8.06
N SER A 172 6.20 -5.33 -8.11
CA SER A 172 7.00 -5.14 -9.32
C SER A 172 7.46 -6.48 -9.90
N HIS A 173 7.92 -7.40 -9.04
CA HIS A 173 8.31 -8.75 -9.43
C HIS A 173 7.14 -9.53 -10.06
N LEU A 174 6.00 -9.58 -9.38
CA LEU A 174 4.81 -10.30 -9.85
C LEU A 174 4.25 -9.70 -11.16
N ALA A 175 4.35 -8.38 -11.33
CA ALA A 175 3.97 -7.69 -12.55
C ALA A 175 4.98 -7.85 -13.70
N GLY A 176 6.17 -8.42 -13.45
CA GLY A 176 7.24 -8.54 -14.44
C GLY A 176 7.83 -7.18 -14.86
N ILE A 177 7.80 -6.20 -13.96
CA ILE A 177 8.31 -4.85 -14.18
C ILE A 177 9.61 -4.70 -13.38
N GLY A 178 10.69 -4.34 -14.06
CA GLY A 178 12.00 -4.09 -13.44
C GLY A 178 12.36 -2.60 -13.44
N GLN A 179 13.47 -2.25 -12.80
CA GLN A 179 13.96 -0.88 -12.68
C GLN A 179 14.04 -0.15 -14.03
N SER A 180 14.64 -0.78 -15.05
CA SER A 180 14.83 -0.17 -16.37
C SER A 180 13.52 0.18 -17.06
N ARG A 181 12.47 -0.62 -16.89
CA ARG A 181 11.14 -0.32 -17.44
C ARG A 181 10.52 0.90 -16.75
N LEU A 182 10.66 1.00 -15.42
CA LEU A 182 10.18 2.17 -14.67
C LEU A 182 10.89 3.45 -15.10
N GLU A 183 12.21 3.38 -15.31
CA GLU A 183 13.02 4.50 -15.83
C GLU A 183 12.55 4.95 -17.23
N GLN A 184 12.10 4.00 -18.06
CA GLN A 184 11.56 4.23 -19.40
C GLN A 184 10.10 4.70 -19.41
N GLY A 185 9.47 4.93 -18.26
CA GLY A 185 8.10 5.45 -18.17
C GLY A 185 7.00 4.40 -18.30
N ASP A 186 7.26 3.16 -17.85
CA ASP A 186 6.22 2.13 -17.77
C ASP A 186 4.95 2.63 -17.04
N PRO A 187 3.74 2.33 -17.55
CA PRO A 187 2.49 2.76 -16.91
C PRO A 187 2.35 2.34 -15.44
N MET A 188 3.00 1.24 -15.02
CA MET A 188 3.01 0.80 -13.62
C MET A 188 3.85 1.67 -12.68
N ARG A 189 4.64 2.63 -13.20
CA ARG A 189 5.48 3.50 -12.36
C ARG A 189 4.69 4.28 -11.31
N GLY A 190 3.56 4.87 -11.68
CA GLY A 190 2.67 5.56 -10.74
C GLY A 190 2.12 4.62 -9.67
N PRO A 191 1.40 3.56 -10.07
CA PRO A 191 0.86 2.56 -9.14
C PRO A 191 1.89 1.93 -8.19
N LEU A 192 3.09 1.62 -8.67
CA LEU A 192 4.16 1.03 -7.84
C LEU A 192 4.76 2.06 -6.88
N LEU A 193 4.89 3.33 -7.29
CA LEU A 193 5.29 4.41 -6.40
C LEU A 193 4.25 4.63 -5.29
N GLU A 194 2.97 4.69 -5.65
CA GLU A 194 1.88 4.82 -4.69
C GLU A 194 1.87 3.63 -3.70
N THR A 195 2.12 2.42 -4.20
CA THR A 195 2.27 1.21 -3.36
C THR A 195 3.46 1.33 -2.40
N TYR A 196 4.60 1.83 -2.87
CA TYR A 196 5.77 2.09 -2.02
C TYR A 196 5.49 3.15 -0.95
N VAL A 197 4.69 4.17 -1.26
CA VAL A 197 4.23 5.15 -0.27
C VAL A 197 3.25 4.50 0.73
N ALA A 198 2.29 3.71 0.25
CA ALA A 198 1.30 3.03 1.06
C ALA A 198 1.93 2.12 2.13
N GLN A 199 2.90 1.28 1.77
CA GLN A 199 3.58 0.40 2.73
C GLN A 199 4.31 1.19 3.81
N ASN A 200 4.94 2.32 3.45
CA ASN A 200 5.67 3.17 4.38
C ASN A 200 4.72 3.88 5.33
N LEU A 201 3.62 4.45 4.82
CA LEU A 201 2.60 5.08 5.63
C LEU A 201 1.97 4.08 6.59
N ALA A 202 1.59 2.90 6.09
CA ALA A 202 1.00 1.86 6.91
C ALA A 202 1.92 1.43 8.05
N ALA A 203 3.20 1.17 7.77
CA ALA A 203 4.17 0.79 8.78
C ALA A 203 4.37 1.88 9.84
N ILE A 204 4.50 3.14 9.42
CA ILE A 204 4.63 4.29 10.33
C ILE A 204 3.40 4.43 11.22
N LEU A 205 2.19 4.32 10.67
CA LEU A 205 0.97 4.49 11.45
C LEU A 205 0.77 3.33 12.44
N ASP A 206 1.00 2.09 11.99
CA ASP A 206 0.84 0.91 12.84
C ASP A 206 1.86 0.89 14.00
N SER A 207 3.05 1.49 13.83
CA SER A 207 4.11 1.53 14.86
C SER A 207 4.09 2.79 15.75
N ASP A 208 3.94 3.97 15.16
CA ASP A 208 4.09 5.26 15.84
C ASP A 208 2.75 5.92 16.19
N TRP A 209 1.64 5.53 15.55
CA TRP A 209 0.37 6.24 15.69
C TRP A 209 -0.89 5.38 15.48
N PRO A 210 -1.12 4.36 16.34
CA PRO A 210 -2.18 3.36 16.15
C PRO A 210 -3.61 3.91 16.19
N GLU A 211 -3.83 5.12 16.72
CA GLU A 211 -5.14 5.78 16.70
C GLU A 211 -5.50 6.42 15.36
N ALA A 212 -4.50 6.66 14.49
CA ALA A 212 -4.70 7.22 13.17
C ALA A 212 -5.18 6.14 12.18
N ARG A 213 -6.01 6.55 11.22
CA ARG A 213 -6.54 5.66 10.18
C ARG A 213 -6.10 6.13 8.81
N LEU A 214 -5.52 5.21 8.05
CA LEU A 214 -5.23 5.41 6.64
C LEU A 214 -6.47 5.06 5.80
N GLY A 215 -6.83 5.93 4.87
CA GLY A 215 -7.83 5.70 3.84
C GLY A 215 -7.44 6.40 2.54
N TYR A 216 -8.31 6.36 1.54
CA TYR A 216 -8.20 7.18 0.33
C TYR A 216 -9.50 7.92 0.09
N TRP A 217 -9.49 9.04 -0.62
CA TRP A 217 -10.73 9.74 -0.95
C TRP A 217 -10.98 9.70 -2.44
N HIS A 218 -12.21 9.41 -2.83
CA HIS A 218 -12.59 9.32 -4.23
C HIS A 218 -14.02 9.82 -4.45
N VAL A 219 -14.17 10.68 -5.45
CA VAL A 219 -15.45 11.11 -6.00
C VAL A 219 -15.50 10.58 -7.42
N GLN A 220 -16.39 9.62 -7.64
CA GLN A 220 -16.53 8.91 -8.90
C GLN A 220 -16.52 9.84 -10.12
N GLY A 221 -15.55 9.62 -11.00
CA GLY A 221 -15.41 10.35 -12.25
C GLY A 221 -14.98 11.83 -12.11
N ARG A 222 -14.48 12.24 -10.95
CA ARG A 222 -14.08 13.64 -10.72
C ARG A 222 -12.71 13.80 -10.09
N HIS A 223 -12.57 13.38 -8.84
CA HIS A 223 -11.41 13.71 -8.02
C HIS A 223 -11.03 12.53 -7.15
N GLU A 224 -9.74 12.40 -6.92
CA GLU A 224 -9.16 11.41 -6.03
C GLU A 224 -8.12 12.11 -5.15
N VAL A 225 -7.92 11.57 -3.96
CA VAL A 225 -6.77 11.83 -3.11
C VAL A 225 -6.24 10.47 -2.67
N ASP A 226 -4.98 10.20 -2.98
CA ASP A 226 -4.39 8.86 -2.81
C ASP A 226 -4.42 8.38 -1.37
N PHE A 227 -4.04 9.25 -0.42
CA PHE A 227 -4.08 8.93 1.00
C PHE A 227 -4.70 10.04 1.83
N VAL A 228 -5.55 9.64 2.77
CA VAL A 228 -6.09 10.47 3.83
C VAL A 228 -5.77 9.80 5.15
N ILE A 229 -5.08 10.53 6.03
CA ILE A 229 -4.78 10.10 7.40
C ILE A 229 -5.75 10.82 8.32
N GLU A 230 -6.63 10.08 8.99
CA GLU A 230 -7.62 10.61 9.94
C GLU A 230 -7.16 10.33 11.37
N ALA A 231 -7.07 11.36 12.21
CA ALA A 231 -6.88 11.20 13.64
C ALA A 231 -7.84 12.11 14.41
N GLY A 232 -8.73 11.49 15.19
CA GLY A 232 -9.80 12.19 15.88
C GLY A 232 -10.76 12.87 14.90
N ARG A 233 -10.80 14.20 14.90
CA ARG A 233 -11.65 15.01 14.00
C ARG A 233 -10.86 15.65 12.86
N ASP A 234 -9.55 15.51 12.88
CA ASP A 234 -8.64 16.17 11.98
C ASP A 234 -8.12 15.17 10.95
N SER A 235 -7.72 15.67 9.78
CA SER A 235 -7.18 14.84 8.71
C SER A 235 -5.95 15.45 8.06
N LEU A 236 -5.22 14.64 7.32
CA LEU A 236 -4.11 15.04 6.47
C LEU A 236 -4.23 14.33 5.13
N ALA A 237 -4.07 15.07 4.04
CA ALA A 237 -4.25 14.58 2.67
C ALA A 237 -2.90 14.50 1.93
N ILE A 238 -2.72 13.43 1.16
CA ILE A 238 -1.50 13.14 0.40
C ILE A 238 -1.91 12.72 -1.00
N GLU A 239 -1.38 13.42 -1.99
CA GLU A 239 -1.41 13.03 -3.40
C GLU A 239 -0.01 12.59 -3.80
N VAL A 240 0.15 11.49 -4.54
CA VAL A 240 1.46 10.96 -4.95
C VAL A 240 1.64 11.13 -6.45
N LYS A 241 2.76 11.74 -6.87
CA LYS A 241 3.08 11.94 -8.28
C LYS A 241 4.44 11.37 -8.64
N ALA A 242 4.44 10.45 -9.61
CA ALA A 242 5.70 9.93 -10.16
C ALA A 242 6.47 10.95 -11.02
N ALA A 243 5.81 12.01 -11.47
CA ALA A 243 6.43 13.06 -12.27
C ALA A 243 7.13 14.10 -11.38
N ALA A 244 8.36 14.46 -11.74
CA ALA A 244 9.12 15.48 -11.02
C ALA A 244 8.59 16.92 -11.23
N ARG A 245 7.70 17.10 -12.21
CA ARG A 245 6.99 18.36 -12.47
C ARG A 245 5.49 18.10 -12.39
N TRP A 246 4.79 19.03 -11.78
CA TRP A 246 3.35 19.00 -11.62
C TRP A 246 2.74 20.34 -12.06
N ASP A 247 1.46 20.31 -12.39
CA ASP A 247 0.69 21.49 -12.75
C ASP A 247 -0.55 21.66 -11.85
N ASP A 248 -1.34 22.72 -12.09
CA ASP A 248 -2.53 23.02 -11.29
C ASP A 248 -3.59 21.90 -11.29
N ARG A 249 -3.60 21.03 -12.31
CA ARG A 249 -4.54 19.92 -12.41
C ARG A 249 -4.18 18.81 -11.44
N ASP A 250 -2.90 18.62 -11.14
CA ASP A 250 -2.43 17.67 -10.12
C ASP A 250 -2.87 18.08 -8.71
N LEU A 251 -3.17 19.37 -8.49
CA LEU A 251 -3.70 19.87 -7.22
C LEU A 251 -5.24 19.83 -7.13
N ALA A 252 -5.94 19.49 -8.22
CA ALA A 252 -7.40 19.56 -8.27
C ALA A 252 -8.06 18.62 -7.25
N GLY A 253 -7.52 17.42 -7.07
CA GLY A 253 -7.99 16.44 -6.08
C GLY A 253 -7.88 16.96 -4.66
N LEU A 254 -6.70 17.47 -4.29
CA LEU A 254 -6.44 18.06 -2.98
C LEU A 254 -7.32 19.28 -2.71
N ARG A 255 -7.47 20.20 -3.67
CA ARG A 255 -8.36 21.38 -3.54
C ARG A 255 -9.80 20.95 -3.27
N ALA A 256 -10.32 20.03 -4.08
CA ALA A 256 -11.68 19.53 -3.92
C ALA A 256 -11.90 18.79 -2.58
N PHE A 257 -10.87 18.11 -2.08
CA PHE A 257 -10.92 17.47 -0.76
C PHE A 257 -10.94 18.50 0.38
N LEU A 258 -10.08 19.52 0.31
CA LEU A 258 -9.99 20.59 1.31
C LEU A 258 -11.31 21.35 1.44
N ASP A 259 -11.96 21.69 0.33
CA ASP A 259 -13.26 22.37 0.31
C ASP A 259 -14.35 21.59 1.05
N LYS A 260 -14.27 20.25 1.01
CA LYS A 260 -15.24 19.35 1.65
C LYS A 260 -14.84 18.90 3.04
N THR A 261 -13.59 19.13 3.44
CA THR A 261 -13.00 18.61 4.68
C THR A 261 -12.33 19.75 5.45
N PRO A 262 -13.12 20.61 6.14
CA PRO A 262 -12.61 21.82 6.78
C PRO A 262 -11.64 21.58 7.95
N ARG A 263 -11.51 20.32 8.41
CA ARG A 263 -10.56 19.91 9.46
C ARG A 263 -9.31 19.21 8.92
N CYS A 264 -9.03 19.38 7.63
CA CYS A 264 -7.76 18.94 7.06
C CYS A 264 -6.64 19.89 7.52
N ARG A 265 -5.68 19.37 8.28
CA ARG A 265 -4.53 20.09 8.85
C ARG A 265 -3.49 20.46 7.80
N ALA A 266 -3.26 19.57 6.83
CA ALA A 266 -2.31 19.78 5.76
C ALA A 266 -2.68 18.92 4.54
N ALA A 267 -2.35 19.42 3.36
CA ALA A 267 -2.42 18.70 2.10
C ALA A 267 -1.10 18.86 1.36
N PHE A 268 -0.56 17.79 0.80
CA PHE A 268 0.67 17.86 0.00
C PHE A 268 0.65 16.92 -1.18
N LEU A 269 1.33 17.38 -2.24
CA LEU A 269 1.73 16.59 -3.39
C LEU A 269 3.14 16.04 -3.13
N ALA A 270 3.29 14.73 -3.17
CA ALA A 270 4.48 13.97 -2.81
C ALA A 270 5.15 13.31 -4.03
#